data_AF-A0A183GGM4-F1
#
_entry.id   AF-A0A183GGM4-F1
#
_cell.length_a   1.000
_cell.length_b   1.000
_cell.length_c   1.000
_cell.angle_alpha   90.00
_cell.angle_beta   90.00
_cell.angle_gamma   90.00
#
_symmetry.space_group_name_H-M   'P 1'
#
loop_
_entity.id
_entity.type
_entity.pdbx_description
1 polymer ?
#
loop_
_entity_poly.entity_id
_entity_poly.type
_entity_poly.pdbx_seq_one_letter_code
_entity_poly.pdbx_strand_id
1 'polypeptide(L)'
;LLGDNVIQAEITVKHAKSTGGVYRGVAQPDVQWKLQQLQDLGNHIARASTQLCEADARMLELSHSRQFTTESGELILSAARSVKDEICAARTAIVLPRKKSLLELYNFPPTRRFNPPLPQDQLLSFYISSCRLICACYHMVPKQAAPQGLSISVAECQLSYLDEVLQQLNTAMIQLEKLIGHLETCISH
;
A
#
# COMPACT_ATOMS: atom_id res chain seq x y z
N LEU A 1 4.04 -4.84 13.49
CA LEU A 1 3.70 -3.74 12.56
C LEU A 1 3.06 -2.63 13.37
N LEU A 2 3.59 -1.40 13.30
CA LEU A 2 3.02 -0.23 13.98
C LEU A 2 2.79 0.86 12.94
N GLY A 3 1.53 1.17 12.66
CA GLY A 3 1.16 2.07 11.57
C GLY A 3 1.76 1.62 10.24
N ASP A 4 2.52 2.51 9.60
CA ASP A 4 3.25 2.27 8.36
C ASP A 4 4.66 1.68 8.54
N ASN A 5 5.05 1.25 9.75
CA ASN A 5 6.40 0.76 10.03
C ASN A 5 6.43 -0.68 10.55
N VAL A 6 7.26 -1.53 9.93
CA VAL A 6 7.70 -2.77 10.57
C VAL A 6 8.79 -2.40 11.57
N ILE A 7 8.44 -2.36 12.85
CA ILE A 7 9.33 -1.94 13.95
C ILE A 7 10.06 -3.10 14.63
N GLN A 8 9.65 -4.33 14.35
CA GLN A 8 10.26 -5.55 14.88
C GLN A 8 10.13 -6.64 13.82
N ALA A 9 11.23 -7.35 13.58
CA ALA A 9 11.28 -8.47 12.66
C ALA A 9 12.17 -9.58 13.25
N GLU A 10 11.56 -10.73 13.50
CA GLU A 10 12.25 -11.97 13.83
C GLU A 10 11.97 -12.96 12.70
N ILE A 11 13.02 -13.61 12.20
CA ILE A 11 12.90 -14.50 11.05
C ILE A 11 13.59 -15.83 11.30
N THR A 12 13.01 -16.87 10.71
CA THR A 12 13.58 -18.21 10.61
C THR A 12 13.54 -18.63 9.15
N VAL A 13 14.69 -18.85 8.53
CA VAL A 13 14.81 -19.11 7.09
C VAL A 13 15.71 -20.30 6.85
N LYS A 14 15.39 -21.13 5.86
CA LYS A 14 16.27 -22.23 5.45
C LYS A 14 17.58 -21.67 4.90
N HIS A 15 18.71 -22.15 5.41
CA HIS A 15 20.03 -21.77 4.95
C HIS A 15 20.98 -22.95 5.16
N ALA A 16 21.33 -23.65 4.07
CA ALA A 16 22.06 -24.91 4.13
C ALA A 16 23.45 -24.80 4.78
N LYS A 17 24.08 -23.62 4.72
CA LYS A 17 25.40 -23.37 5.32
C LYS A 17 25.33 -23.04 6.82
N SER A 18 24.13 -22.75 7.36
CA SER A 18 23.95 -22.54 8.80
C SER A 18 23.92 -23.87 9.55
N THR A 19 24.37 -23.86 10.81
CA THR A 19 24.22 -25.00 11.72
C THR A 19 22.74 -25.40 11.82
N GLY A 20 22.42 -26.67 11.58
CA GLY A 20 21.04 -27.16 11.56
C GLY A 20 20.23 -26.78 10.31
N GLY A 21 20.88 -26.23 9.27
CA GLY A 21 20.25 -25.92 7.97
C GLY A 21 19.30 -24.72 7.99
N VAL A 22 19.31 -23.93 9.07
CA VAL A 22 18.38 -22.83 9.29
C VAL A 22 19.13 -21.63 9.87
N TYR A 23 18.83 -20.45 9.35
CA TYR A 23 19.22 -19.18 9.92
C TYR A 23 18.06 -18.64 10.77
N ARG A 24 18.39 -18.17 11.98
CA ARG A 24 17.46 -17.46 12.87
C ARG A 24 18.10 -16.13 13.23
N GLY A 25 17.35 -15.05 13.08
CA GLY A 25 17.87 -13.72 13.37
C GLY A 25 16.77 -12.75 13.73
N VAL A 26 17.14 -11.77 14.54
CA VAL A 26 16.26 -10.69 14.98
C VAL A 26 16.85 -9.38 14.49
N ALA A 27 16.01 -8.54 13.89
CA ALA A 27 16.37 -7.17 13.55
C ALA A 27 16.69 -6.37 14.83
N GLN A 28 17.72 -5.54 14.78
CA GLN A 28 18.04 -4.68 15.92
C GLN A 28 16.87 -3.70 16.20
N PRO A 29 16.66 -3.30 17.47
CA PRO A 29 15.48 -2.51 17.85
C PRO A 29 15.37 -1.11 17.21
N ASP A 30 16.49 -0.54 16.77
CA ASP A 30 16.57 0.76 16.08
C ASP A 30 16.18 0.67 14.60
N VAL A 31 15.96 -0.54 14.07
CA VAL A 31 15.70 -0.78 12.67
C VAL A 31 14.20 -0.76 12.39
N GLN A 32 13.81 0.06 11.42
CA GLN A 32 12.42 0.16 10.99
C GLN A 32 12.32 0.07 9.47
N TRP A 33 11.35 -0.70 8.98
CA TRP A 33 10.99 -0.72 7.57
C TRP A 33 9.73 0.10 7.36
N LYS A 34 9.90 1.29 6.78
CA LYS A 34 8.77 2.10 6.36
C LYS A 34 8.09 1.48 5.13
N LEU A 35 6.81 1.20 5.27
CA LEU A 35 5.92 0.68 4.23
C LEU A 35 5.23 1.87 3.56
N GLN A 36 5.88 2.43 2.54
CA GLN A 36 5.35 3.58 1.78
C GLN A 36 3.91 3.37 1.30
N GLN A 37 3.51 2.13 1.03
CA GLN A 37 2.15 1.76 0.63
C GLN A 37 1.09 2.15 1.68
N LEU A 38 1.37 1.95 2.97
CA LEU A 38 0.45 2.30 4.06
C LEU A 38 0.42 3.81 4.29
N GLN A 39 1.56 4.49 4.14
CA GLN A 39 1.61 5.94 4.20
C GLN A 39 0.81 6.57 3.04
N ASP A 40 1.03 6.09 1.82
CA ASP A 40 0.34 6.58 0.63
C ASP A 40 -1.17 6.32 0.72
N LEU A 41 -1.58 5.14 1.17
CA LEU A 41 -2.99 4.83 1.47
C LEU A 41 -3.60 5.91 2.38
N GLY A 42 -2.97 6.19 3.53
CA GLY A 42 -3.44 7.19 4.48
C GLY A 42 -3.49 8.60 3.87
N ASN A 43 -2.47 8.98 3.08
CA ASN A 43 -2.41 10.27 2.42
C ASN A 43 -3.53 10.45 1.37
N HIS A 44 -3.79 9.43 0.55
CA HIS A 44 -4.86 9.46 -0.44
C HIS A 44 -6.25 9.54 0.23
N ILE A 45 -6.47 8.76 1.29
CA ILE A 45 -7.72 8.82 2.07
C ILE A 45 -7.90 10.22 2.67
N ALA A 46 -6.87 10.78 3.29
CA ALA A 46 -6.94 12.11 3.90
C ALA A 46 -7.29 13.20 2.87
N ARG A 47 -6.67 13.18 1.68
CA ARG A 47 -7.00 14.13 0.61
C ARG A 47 -8.43 13.96 0.12
N ALA A 48 -8.87 12.72 -0.14
CA ALA A 48 -10.25 12.44 -0.54
C ALA A 48 -11.25 12.93 0.51
N SER A 49 -10.98 12.72 1.81
CA SER A 49 -11.84 13.20 2.90
C SER A 49 -11.92 14.72 2.95
N THR A 50 -10.79 15.42 2.85
CA THR A 50 -10.78 16.90 2.81
C THR A 50 -11.60 17.42 1.63
N GLN A 51 -11.38 16.89 0.44
CA GLN A 51 -12.11 17.27 -0.76
C GLN A 51 -13.63 17.01 -0.64
N LEU A 52 -14.03 15.89 -0.03
CA LEU A 52 -15.43 15.58 0.24
C LEU A 52 -16.06 16.57 1.23
N CYS A 53 -15.36 16.93 2.31
CA CYS A 53 -15.85 17.93 3.26
C CYS A 53 -16.02 19.31 2.61
N GLU A 54 -15.08 19.73 1.76
CA GLU A 54 -15.17 20.98 1.02
C GLU A 54 -16.34 20.97 0.01
N ALA A 55 -16.52 19.85 -0.72
CA ALA A 55 -17.62 19.68 -1.66
C ALA A 55 -18.98 19.67 -0.94
N ASP A 56 -19.09 18.99 0.19
CA ASP A 56 -20.31 18.93 1.02
C ASP A 56 -20.70 20.31 1.55
N ALA A 57 -19.74 21.05 2.12
CA ALA A 57 -19.97 22.42 2.58
C ALA A 57 -20.47 23.32 1.45
N ARG A 58 -19.85 23.23 0.27
CA ARG A 58 -20.27 24.00 -0.91
C ARG A 58 -21.66 23.60 -1.40
N MET A 59 -21.99 22.30 -1.42
CA MET A 59 -23.33 21.82 -1.77
C MET A 59 -24.38 22.33 -0.79
N LEU A 60 -24.07 22.38 0.51
CA LEU A 60 -24.94 22.93 1.54
C LEU A 60 -25.22 24.41 1.29
N GLU A 61 -24.20 25.22 0.99
CA GLU A 61 -24.36 26.64 0.67
C GLU A 61 -25.24 26.88 -0.57
N LEU A 62 -25.00 26.12 -1.65
CA LEU A 62 -25.79 26.19 -2.89
C LEU A 62 -27.26 25.80 -2.66
N SER A 63 -27.50 24.81 -1.82
CA SER A 63 -28.85 24.37 -1.44
C SER A 63 -29.62 25.46 -0.70
N HIS A 64 -28.97 26.14 0.26
CA HIS A 64 -29.59 27.24 1.00
C HIS A 64 -29.85 28.47 0.14
N SER A 65 -28.92 28.81 -0.75
CA SER A 65 -29.07 29.96 -1.65
C SER A 65 -29.96 29.69 -2.86
N ARG A 66 -30.30 28.42 -3.12
CA ARG A 66 -31.01 27.94 -4.33
C ARG A 66 -30.30 28.33 -5.63
N GLN A 67 -28.96 28.40 -5.61
CA GLN A 67 -28.14 28.82 -6.75
C GLN A 67 -27.50 27.63 -7.47
N PHE A 68 -28.26 26.55 -7.68
CA PHE A 68 -27.78 25.48 -8.54
C PHE A 68 -27.78 25.94 -10.01
N THR A 69 -26.59 26.14 -10.55
CA THR A 69 -26.30 26.48 -11.94
C THR A 69 -25.49 25.39 -12.61
N THR A 70 -25.36 25.43 -13.94
CA THR A 70 -24.47 24.53 -14.69
C THR A 70 -23.03 24.59 -14.17
N GLU A 71 -22.51 25.79 -13.89
CA GLU A 71 -21.17 25.98 -13.32
C GLU A 71 -21.03 25.26 -11.96
N SER A 72 -22.03 25.38 -11.09
CA SER A 72 -22.03 24.67 -9.80
C SER A 72 -22.05 23.15 -9.98
N GLY A 73 -22.76 22.65 -10.99
CA GLY A 73 -22.79 21.23 -11.35
C GLY A 73 -21.44 20.73 -11.87
N GLU A 74 -20.78 21.49 -12.74
CA GLU A 74 -19.43 21.18 -13.24
C GLU A 74 -18.40 21.12 -12.12
N LEU A 75 -18.49 22.03 -11.15
CA LEU A 75 -17.61 22.05 -9.98
C LEU A 75 -17.80 20.83 -9.08
N ILE A 76 -19.05 20.45 -8.78
CA ILE A 76 -19.37 19.23 -8.01
C ILE A 76 -18.90 17.98 -8.76
N LEU A 77 -19.13 17.93 -10.08
CA LEU A 77 -18.68 16.82 -10.92
C LEU A 77 -17.15 16.70 -10.94
N SER A 78 -16.45 17.83 -11.07
CA SER A 78 -14.98 17.88 -11.01
C SER A 78 -14.45 17.39 -9.67
N ALA A 79 -15.06 17.84 -8.56
CA ALA A 79 -14.72 17.37 -7.22
C ALA A 79 -14.95 15.86 -7.08
N ALA A 80 -16.10 15.35 -7.52
CA ALA A 80 -16.42 13.92 -7.46
C ALA A 80 -15.41 13.05 -8.26
N ARG A 81 -14.99 13.52 -9.45
CA ARG A 81 -13.95 12.86 -10.26
C ARG A 81 -12.59 12.87 -9.55
N SER A 82 -12.18 14.01 -9.00
CA SER A 82 -10.92 14.12 -8.25
C SER A 82 -10.90 13.19 -7.02
N VAL A 83 -11.99 13.15 -6.25
CA VAL A 83 -12.13 12.24 -5.10
C VAL A 83 -12.05 10.78 -5.57
N LYS A 84 -12.71 10.44 -6.69
CA LYS A 84 -12.64 9.08 -7.27
C LYS A 84 -11.19 8.69 -7.59
N ASP A 85 -10.40 9.59 -8.16
CA ASP A 85 -8.99 9.34 -8.47
C ASP A 85 -8.15 9.09 -7.21
N GLU A 86 -8.36 9.87 -6.15
CA GLU A 86 -7.71 9.67 -4.85
C GLU A 86 -8.08 8.31 -4.23
N ILE A 87 -9.37 7.93 -4.26
CA ILE A 87 -9.82 6.60 -3.76
C ILE A 87 -9.22 5.47 -4.61
N CYS A 88 -9.12 5.62 -5.93
CA CYS A 88 -8.50 4.64 -6.81
C CYS A 88 -6.99 4.48 -6.50
N ALA A 89 -6.30 5.58 -6.26
CA ALA A 89 -4.89 5.58 -5.90
C ALA A 89 -4.65 4.97 -4.50
N ALA A 90 -5.51 5.28 -3.51
CA ALA A 90 -5.53 4.65 -2.19
C ALA A 90 -5.64 3.11 -2.31
N ARG A 91 -6.61 2.64 -3.10
CA ARG A 91 -6.81 1.21 -3.36
C ARG A 91 -5.58 0.57 -4.00
N THR A 92 -5.03 1.23 -5.02
CA THR A 92 -3.86 0.74 -5.77
C THR A 92 -2.63 0.61 -4.89
N ALA A 93 -2.45 1.51 -3.91
CA ALA A 93 -1.32 1.51 -2.99
C ALA A 93 -1.20 0.20 -2.19
N ILE A 94 -2.32 -0.43 -1.80
CA ILE A 94 -2.34 -1.67 -1.02
C ILE A 94 -2.60 -2.93 -1.83
N VAL A 95 -3.26 -2.84 -2.99
CA VAL A 95 -3.50 -3.99 -3.86
C VAL A 95 -2.23 -4.40 -4.59
N LEU A 96 -1.49 -3.43 -5.16
CA LEU A 96 -0.30 -3.73 -5.96
C LEU A 96 0.96 -3.80 -5.09
N PRO A 97 1.76 -4.88 -5.20
CA PRO A 97 3.01 -4.99 -4.45
C PRO A 97 4.06 -4.02 -4.97
N ARG A 98 4.68 -3.26 -4.07
CA ARG A 98 5.84 -2.41 -4.39
C ARG A 98 7.15 -3.12 -4.06
N LYS A 99 7.58 -3.99 -4.97
CA LYS A 99 8.84 -4.73 -4.84
C LYS A 99 10.04 -3.84 -5.14
N LYS A 100 11.01 -3.82 -4.23
CA LYS A 100 12.34 -3.23 -4.47
C LYS A 100 13.18 -4.18 -5.33
N SER A 101 14.02 -3.63 -6.19
CA SER A 101 15.04 -4.39 -6.92
C SER A 101 16.07 -4.99 -5.95
N LEU A 102 16.80 -6.03 -6.40
CA LEU A 102 17.85 -6.65 -5.59
C LEU A 102 18.96 -5.66 -5.21
N LEU A 103 19.30 -4.72 -6.10
CA LEU A 103 20.32 -3.71 -5.84
C LEU A 103 19.85 -2.73 -4.74
N GLU A 104 18.59 -2.30 -4.79
CA GLU A 104 18.00 -1.47 -3.74
C GLU A 104 17.99 -2.21 -2.40
N LEU A 105 17.59 -3.49 -2.37
CA LEU A 105 17.58 -4.30 -1.16
C LEU A 105 18.98 -4.54 -0.58
N TYR A 106 19.97 -4.74 -1.44
CA TYR A 106 21.37 -4.90 -1.05
C TYR A 106 21.91 -3.62 -0.39
N ASN A 107 21.52 -2.46 -0.91
CA ASN A 107 21.91 -1.15 -0.36
C ASN A 107 20.98 -0.66 0.75
N PHE A 108 19.93 -1.42 1.11
CA PHE A 108 18.95 -1.01 2.09
C PHE A 108 19.47 -1.24 3.52
N PRO A 109 19.77 -0.19 4.32
CA PRO A 109 20.47 -0.37 5.60
C PRO A 109 19.79 -1.35 6.58
N PRO A 110 18.45 -1.40 6.69
CA PRO A 110 17.76 -2.36 7.56
C PRO A 110 18.10 -3.83 7.34
N THR A 111 18.40 -4.26 6.09
CA THR A 111 18.71 -5.68 5.82
C THR A 111 20.04 -6.13 6.43
N ARG A 112 20.92 -5.19 6.79
CA ARG A 112 22.25 -5.45 7.36
C ARG A 112 22.28 -5.43 8.89
N ARG A 113 21.15 -5.12 9.53
CA ARG A 113 21.05 -4.86 10.97
C ARG A 113 20.32 -5.98 11.70
N PHE A 114 20.56 -7.23 11.30
CA PHE A 114 20.13 -8.41 12.04
C PHE A 114 21.20 -8.87 13.02
N ASN A 115 20.77 -9.54 14.09
CA ASN A 115 21.65 -10.25 15.01
C ASN A 115 21.19 -11.72 15.15
N PRO A 116 22.02 -12.72 14.77
CA PRO A 116 23.28 -12.56 14.01
C PRO A 116 23.05 -11.89 12.63
N PRO A 117 24.09 -11.38 11.95
CA PRO A 117 23.94 -10.77 10.64
C PRO A 117 23.33 -11.74 9.61
N LEU A 118 22.50 -11.20 8.70
CA LEU A 118 21.92 -11.97 7.61
C LEU A 118 23.03 -12.57 6.72
N PRO A 119 22.91 -13.83 6.25
CA PRO A 119 23.84 -14.40 5.28
C PRO A 119 23.98 -13.52 4.03
N GLN A 120 25.19 -13.43 3.47
CA GLN A 120 25.50 -12.53 2.35
C GLN A 120 24.78 -12.90 1.04
N ASP A 121 24.34 -14.16 0.92
CA ASP A 121 23.53 -14.66 -0.19
C ASP A 121 22.02 -14.51 0.06
N GLN A 122 21.62 -13.81 1.11
CA GLN A 122 20.21 -13.55 1.43
C GLN A 122 19.89 -12.05 1.44
N LEU A 123 18.70 -11.71 0.95
CA LEU A 123 18.11 -10.37 1.06
C LEU A 123 16.67 -10.47 1.52
N LEU A 124 16.22 -9.49 2.30
CA LEU A 124 14.86 -9.45 2.84
C LEU A 124 14.10 -8.22 2.38
N SER A 125 12.82 -8.40 2.12
CA SER A 125 11.90 -7.32 1.76
C SER A 125 10.58 -7.47 2.49
N PHE A 126 10.05 -6.34 2.96
CA PHE A 126 8.69 -6.23 3.47
C PHE A 126 7.88 -5.34 2.53
N TYR A 127 6.67 -5.79 2.16
CA TYR A 127 5.74 -5.02 1.34
C TYR A 127 4.30 -5.47 1.60
N ILE A 128 3.33 -4.66 1.16
CA ILE A 128 1.91 -5.02 1.20
C ILE A 128 1.49 -5.58 -0.17
N SER A 129 0.68 -6.62 -0.19
CA SER A 129 0.04 -7.12 -1.41
C SER A 129 -1.36 -7.60 -1.07
N SER A 130 -2.38 -7.01 -1.68
CA SER A 130 -3.79 -7.38 -1.47
C SER A 130 -4.16 -7.58 0.02
N CYS A 131 -3.95 -6.54 0.83
CA CYS A 131 -4.21 -6.55 2.28
C CYS A 131 -3.34 -7.49 3.12
N ARG A 132 -2.26 -8.07 2.57
CA ARG A 132 -1.31 -8.89 3.31
C ARG A 132 0.02 -8.21 3.50
N LEU A 133 0.59 -8.33 4.70
CA LEU A 133 2.01 -8.08 4.92
C LEU A 133 2.81 -9.27 4.40
N ILE A 134 3.71 -8.99 3.47
CA ILE A 134 4.57 -9.98 2.84
C ILE A 134 5.99 -9.79 3.34
N CYS A 135 6.61 -10.87 3.83
CA CYS A 135 8.04 -10.98 4.08
C CYS A 135 8.64 -11.89 3.00
N ALA A 136 9.41 -11.32 2.07
CA ALA A 136 10.09 -12.06 1.03
C ALA A 136 11.58 -12.18 1.34
N CYS A 137 12.08 -13.40 1.37
CA CYS A 137 13.50 -13.72 1.45
C CYS A 137 14.01 -14.20 0.09
N TYR A 138 14.92 -13.44 -0.48
CA TYR A 138 15.62 -13.72 -1.71
C TYR A 138 16.91 -14.46 -1.40
N HIS A 139 17.15 -15.57 -2.09
CA HIS A 139 18.31 -16.43 -1.93
C HIS A 139 19.07 -16.45 -3.25
N MET A 140 20.31 -15.97 -3.23
CA MET A 140 21.22 -16.08 -4.36
C MET A 140 21.71 -17.51 -4.44
N VAL A 141 21.38 -18.20 -5.53
CA VAL A 141 21.75 -19.60 -5.76
C VAL A 141 22.58 -19.73 -7.04
N PRO A 142 23.44 -20.76 -7.16
CA PRO A 142 24.15 -21.02 -8.40
C PRO A 142 23.17 -21.13 -9.58
N LYS A 143 23.56 -20.62 -10.77
CA LYS A 143 22.72 -20.67 -11.98
C LYS A 143 22.31 -22.10 -12.41
N GLN A 144 23.08 -23.10 -11.97
CA GLN A 144 22.78 -24.52 -12.16
C GLN A 144 21.52 -24.97 -11.38
N ALA A 145 21.25 -24.34 -10.23
CA ALA A 145 20.11 -24.67 -9.37
C ALA A 145 18.85 -23.85 -9.70
N ALA A 146 19.01 -22.63 -10.23
CA ALA A 146 17.91 -21.82 -10.73
C ALA A 146 18.36 -21.00 -11.96
N PRO A 147 17.59 -20.93 -13.06
CA PRO A 147 17.99 -20.24 -14.29
C PRO A 147 18.36 -18.75 -14.07
N GLN A 148 17.68 -18.10 -13.12
CA GLN A 148 17.91 -16.70 -12.76
C GLN A 148 18.96 -16.53 -11.64
N GLY A 149 19.52 -17.62 -11.12
CA GLY A 149 20.43 -17.61 -9.96
C GLY A 149 19.75 -17.11 -8.67
N LEU A 150 18.43 -17.20 -8.59
CA LEU A 150 17.61 -16.63 -7.53
C LEU A 150 16.49 -17.57 -7.14
N SER A 151 16.31 -17.77 -5.84
CA SER A 151 15.16 -18.45 -5.24
C SER A 151 14.47 -17.53 -4.24
N ILE A 152 13.14 -17.54 -4.19
CA ILE A 152 12.36 -16.64 -3.33
C ILE A 152 11.51 -17.49 -2.40
N SER A 153 11.62 -17.25 -1.09
CA SER A 153 10.71 -17.78 -0.08
C SER A 153 9.88 -16.64 0.48
N VAL A 154 8.59 -16.88 0.69
CA VAL A 154 7.66 -15.85 1.15
C VAL A 154 6.91 -16.34 2.37
N ALA A 155 6.78 -15.47 3.37
CA ALA A 155 5.80 -15.59 4.44
C ALA A 155 4.79 -14.43 4.31
N GLU A 156 3.51 -14.71 4.53
CA GLU A 156 2.45 -13.73 4.43
C GLU A 156 1.58 -13.74 5.70
N CYS A 157 1.05 -12.56 6.04
CA CYS A 157 0.10 -12.39 7.13
C CYS A 157 -1.03 -11.48 6.67
N GLN A 158 -2.27 -11.92 6.84
CA GLN A 158 -3.45 -11.13 6.54
C GLN A 158 -3.59 -9.97 7.53
N LEU A 159 -3.82 -8.76 7.03
CA LEU A 159 -4.10 -7.59 7.84
C LEU A 159 -5.58 -7.27 7.73
N SER A 160 -6.43 -7.85 8.59
CA SER A 160 -7.89 -7.75 8.51
C SER A 160 -8.42 -6.31 8.45
N TYR A 161 -7.76 -5.38 9.13
CA TYR A 161 -8.14 -3.96 9.09
C TYR A 161 -7.98 -3.36 7.68
N LEU A 162 -7.07 -3.87 6.84
CA LEU A 162 -6.95 -3.44 5.45
C LEU A 162 -8.06 -4.00 4.57
N ASP A 163 -8.64 -5.15 4.91
CA ASP A 163 -9.82 -5.67 4.20
C ASP A 163 -11.03 -4.75 4.42
N GLU A 164 -11.25 -4.31 5.66
CA GLU A 164 -12.29 -3.34 5.98
C GLU A 164 -12.08 -2.01 5.24
N VAL A 165 -10.85 -1.50 5.23
CA VAL A 165 -10.51 -0.29 4.47
C VAL A 165 -10.75 -0.50 2.98
N LEU A 166 -10.29 -1.62 2.41
CA LEU A 166 -10.49 -1.93 1.00
C LEU A 166 -11.98 -2.03 0.63
N GLN A 167 -12.79 -2.62 1.50
CA GLN A 167 -14.24 -2.67 1.35
C GLN A 167 -14.85 -1.26 1.34
N GLN A 168 -14.46 -0.39 2.27
CA GLN A 168 -14.93 0.99 2.33
C GLN A 168 -14.53 1.79 1.08
N LEU A 169 -13.29 1.64 0.61
CA LEU A 169 -12.82 2.25 -0.65
C LEU A 169 -13.66 1.77 -1.84
N ASN A 170 -13.97 0.48 -1.92
CA ASN A 170 -14.83 -0.07 -2.97
C ASN A 170 -16.25 0.49 -2.92
N THR A 171 -16.85 0.57 -1.74
CA THR A 171 -18.16 1.21 -1.56
C THR A 171 -18.12 2.68 -1.97
N ALA A 172 -17.12 3.45 -1.56
CA ALA A 172 -16.97 4.86 -1.91
C ALA A 172 -16.87 5.05 -3.44
N MET A 173 -16.06 4.24 -4.14
CA MET A 173 -15.97 4.29 -5.60
C MET A 173 -17.31 4.03 -6.28
N ILE A 174 -18.05 3.00 -5.85
CA ILE A 174 -19.36 2.67 -6.42
C ILE A 174 -20.33 3.86 -6.27
N GLN A 175 -20.32 4.54 -5.12
CA GLN A 175 -21.19 5.70 -4.90
C GLN A 175 -20.76 6.90 -5.74
N LEU A 176 -19.44 7.16 -5.85
CA LEU A 176 -18.91 8.23 -6.68
C LEU A 176 -19.22 8.01 -8.17
N GLU A 177 -19.12 6.77 -8.66
CA GLU A 177 -19.46 6.43 -10.04
C GLU A 177 -20.93 6.68 -10.35
N LYS A 178 -21.82 6.32 -9.42
CA LYS A 178 -23.26 6.63 -9.55
C LYS A 178 -23.50 8.14 -9.57
N LEU A 179 -22.89 8.88 -8.65
CA LEU A 179 -23.04 10.34 -8.59
C LEU A 179 -22.56 11.01 -9.88
N ILE A 180 -21.36 10.64 -10.35
CA ILE A 180 -20.78 11.14 -11.60
C ILE A 180 -21.73 10.87 -12.78
N GLY A 181 -22.22 9.63 -12.92
CA GLY A 181 -23.14 9.27 -14.00
C GLY A 181 -24.46 10.06 -13.98
N HIS A 182 -25.03 10.30 -12.79
CA HIS A 182 -26.21 11.15 -12.65
C HIS A 182 -25.95 12.60 -13.07
N LEU A 183 -24.84 13.19 -12.62
CA LEU A 183 -24.48 14.58 -12.95
C LEU A 183 -24.20 14.75 -14.45
N GLU A 184 -23.52 13.80 -15.09
CA GLU A 184 -23.25 13.83 -16.54
C GLU A 184 -24.53 13.75 -17.37
N THR A 185 -25.52 12.99 -16.90
CA THR A 185 -26.84 12.91 -17.54
C THR A 185 -27.57 14.24 -17.46
N CYS A 186 -27.49 14.95 -16.33
CA CYS A 186 -28.11 16.26 -16.16
C CYS A 186 -27.45 17.37 -17.00
N ILE A 187 -26.16 17.26 -17.32
CA ILE A 187 -25.44 18.24 -18.17
C ILE A 187 -25.77 18.04 -19.66
N SER A 188 -26.16 16.82 -20.05
CA SER A 188 -26.43 16.46 -21.45
C SER A 188 -27.82 16.88 -21.95
N HIS A 189 -28.66 17.46 -21.08
CA HIS A 189 -30.03 17.89 -21.33
C HIS A 189 -30.21 19.37 -21.02
#